data_AF-A0A916IU83-F1
#
_entry.id   AF-A0A916IU83-F1
#
_cell.length_a   1.000
_cell.length_b   1.000
_cell.length_c   1.000
_cell.angle_alpha   90.00
_cell.angle_beta   90.00
_cell.angle_gamma   90.00
#
_symmetry.space_group_name_H-M   'P 1'
#
loop_
_entity.id
_entity.type
_entity.pdbx_description
1 polymer ?
#
loop_
_entity_poly.entity_id
_entity_poly.type
_entity_poly.pdbx_seq_one_letter_code
_entity_poly.pdbx_strand_id
1 'polypeptide(L)'
;MRARFARGLTQSPVTVVARAFDGDVGWMPRIGDLVTVYSQDQDTEFDIRLSEVVSSGHWRGVVYAISRGQEVLVTAEGLEIDDVVEVMREEIAAVIPCSHPH
;
A
#
# COMPACT_ATOMS: atom_id res chain seq x y z
N MET A 1 -25.42 2.27 -23.48
CA MET A 1 -25.16 2.29 -22.02
C MET A 1 -24.30 3.50 -21.71
N ARG A 2 -24.67 4.32 -20.71
CA ARG A 2 -23.87 5.48 -20.27
C ARG A 2 -23.03 5.04 -19.07
N ALA A 3 -21.73 4.83 -19.28
CA ALA A 3 -20.79 4.65 -18.19
C ALA A 3 -20.56 6.02 -17.52
N ARG A 4 -20.80 6.09 -16.22
CA ARG A 4 -20.65 7.30 -15.42
C ARG A 4 -19.23 7.27 -14.85
N PHE A 5 -18.34 8.09 -15.42
CA PHE A 5 -16.99 8.31 -14.92
C PHE A 5 -17.02 9.40 -13.82
N ALA A 6 -16.54 9.07 -12.62
CA ALA A 6 -16.10 10.02 -11.60
C ALA A 6 -14.76 9.45 -11.12
N ARG A 7 -13.57 10.02 -11.35
CA ARG A 7 -13.05 11.40 -11.24
C ARG A 7 -13.11 11.95 -9.81
N GLY A 8 -11.96 11.97 -9.14
CA GLY A 8 -11.65 12.80 -7.97
C GLY A 8 -10.61 12.11 -7.08
N LEU A 9 -9.31 12.41 -7.09
CA LEU A 9 -8.67 13.62 -6.54
C LEU A 9 -9.24 14.15 -5.19
N THR A 10 -10.22 13.46 -4.60
CA THR A 10 -10.97 13.90 -3.40
C THR A 10 -11.29 12.76 -2.44
N GLN A 11 -10.76 11.56 -2.64
CA GLN A 11 -10.86 10.52 -1.61
C GLN A 11 -9.92 10.93 -0.48
N SER A 12 -10.50 11.24 0.68
CA SER A 12 -9.75 11.26 1.94
C SER A 12 -8.94 9.97 2.03
N PRO A 13 -7.66 10.01 2.46
CA PRO A 13 -6.85 8.82 2.57
C PRO A 13 -7.60 7.76 3.37
N VAL A 14 -7.79 6.58 2.78
CA VAL A 14 -8.39 5.46 3.51
C VAL A 14 -7.28 4.86 4.36
N THR A 15 -7.47 4.87 5.68
CA THR A 15 -6.53 4.27 6.61
C THR A 15 -6.66 2.75 6.52
N VAL A 16 -5.57 2.09 6.12
CA VAL A 16 -5.47 0.63 6.22
C VAL A 16 -5.34 0.31 7.71
N VAL A 17 -6.20 -0.57 8.25
CA VAL A 17 -6.00 -1.09 9.62
C VAL A 17 -4.98 -2.20 9.54
N ALA A 18 -3.71 -1.82 9.47
CA ALA A 18 -2.60 -2.74 9.38
C ALA A 18 -2.10 -3.14 10.77
N ARG A 19 -1.60 -4.38 10.90
CA ARG A 19 -0.91 -4.80 12.12
C ARG A 19 0.52 -4.27 12.09
N ALA A 20 0.98 -3.73 13.22
CA ALA A 20 2.39 -3.41 13.41
C ALA A 20 3.24 -4.67 13.26
N PHE A 21 4.25 -4.59 12.40
CA PHE A 21 5.24 -5.63 12.15
C PHE A 21 6.51 -5.32 12.95
N ASP A 22 6.81 -6.16 13.95
CA ASP A 22 8.02 -6.06 14.81
C ASP A 22 9.31 -6.48 14.08
N GLY A 23 9.25 -6.71 12.77
CA GLY A 23 10.43 -7.03 11.96
C GLY A 23 11.30 -5.79 11.79
N ASP A 24 12.59 -5.93 12.07
CA ASP A 24 13.58 -4.94 11.68
C ASP A 24 13.71 -4.95 10.16
N VAL A 25 12.86 -4.19 9.47
CA VAL A 25 13.12 -3.81 8.08
C VAL A 25 14.34 -2.89 8.14
N GLY A 26 15.53 -3.49 8.07
CA GLY A 26 16.83 -2.80 8.16
C GLY A 26 17.08 -1.79 7.02
N TRP A 27 16.06 -1.55 6.18
CA TRP A 27 16.05 -0.63 5.08
C TRP A 27 14.92 0.40 5.24
N MET A 28 15.25 1.68 5.12
CA MET A 28 14.27 2.77 5.11
C MET A 28 13.62 2.85 3.71
N PRO A 29 12.30 2.66 3.57
CA PRO A 29 11.61 2.76 2.30
C PRO A 29 11.80 4.14 1.64
N ARG A 30 11.84 4.14 0.30
CA ARG A 30 11.98 5.34 -0.53
C ARG A 30 10.80 5.46 -1.50
N ILE A 31 10.59 6.67 -2.01
CA ILE A 31 9.65 6.88 -3.13
C ILE A 31 10.05 5.96 -4.29
N GLY A 32 9.07 5.25 -4.85
CA GLY A 32 9.24 4.27 -5.91
C GLY A 32 9.32 2.82 -5.41
N ASP A 33 9.69 2.59 -4.14
CA ASP A 33 9.72 1.23 -3.58
C ASP A 33 8.31 0.64 -3.53
N LEU A 34 8.22 -0.68 -3.72
CA LEU A 34 6.99 -1.43 -3.44
C LEU A 34 7.11 -1.95 -2.01
N VAL A 35 6.09 -1.69 -1.19
CA VAL A 35 6.05 -2.17 0.19
C VAL A 35 4.86 -3.09 0.38
N THR A 36 5.03 -4.10 1.22
CA THR A 36 3.99 -5.07 1.53
C THR A 36 3.46 -4.79 2.94
N VAL A 37 2.13 -4.66 3.04
CA VAL A 37 1.38 -4.42 4.27
C VAL A 37 0.32 -5.50 4.42
N TYR A 38 0.20 -6.08 5.60
CA TYR A 38 -0.84 -7.07 5.89
C TYR A 38 -2.04 -6.44 6.58
N SER A 39 -3.22 -6.95 6.28
CA SER A 39 -4.43 -6.69 7.07
C SER A 39 -4.23 -7.08 8.54
N GLN A 40 -5.11 -6.59 9.40
CA GLN A 40 -5.04 -6.86 10.84
C GLN A 40 -5.07 -8.38 11.17
N ASP A 41 -5.84 -9.17 10.40
CA ASP A 41 -5.92 -10.63 10.54
C ASP A 41 -4.79 -11.38 9.84
N GLN A 42 -3.93 -10.67 9.09
CA GLN A 42 -2.82 -11.19 8.27
C GLN A 42 -3.25 -12.16 7.17
N ASP A 43 -4.53 -12.13 6.77
CA ASP A 43 -5.04 -12.96 5.67
C ASP A 43 -4.95 -12.23 4.31
N THR A 44 -5.01 -10.90 4.32
CA THR A 44 -4.92 -10.06 3.12
C THR A 44 -3.57 -9.36 3.06
N GLU A 45 -2.94 -9.39 1.89
CA GLU A 45 -1.70 -8.69 1.56
C GLU A 45 -2.00 -7.53 0.60
N PHE A 46 -1.47 -6.36 0.94
CA PHE A 46 -1.53 -5.15 0.13
C PHE A 46 -0.12 -4.75 -0.30
N ASP A 47 0.13 -4.77 -1.61
CA ASP A 47 1.35 -4.24 -2.18
C ASP A 47 1.11 -2.80 -2.59
N ILE A 48 1.88 -1.88 -2.01
CA ILE A 48 1.70 -0.43 -2.15
C ILE A 48 2.94 0.18 -2.75
N ARG A 49 2.78 0.90 -3.87
CA ARG A 49 3.88 1.65 -4.50
C ARG A 49 3.98 3.02 -3.86
N LEU A 50 5.09 3.30 -3.17
CA LEU A 50 5.29 4.59 -2.49
C LEU A 50 5.48 5.72 -3.50
N SER A 51 4.77 6.84 -3.32
CA SER A 51 4.77 7.98 -4.24
C SER A 51 5.16 9.31 -3.57
N GLU A 52 4.99 9.44 -2.25
CA GLU A 52 5.27 10.67 -1.50
C GLU A 52 5.73 10.34 -0.07
N VAL A 53 6.62 11.17 0.49
CA VAL A 53 6.98 11.14 1.91
C VAL A 53 6.12 12.18 2.62
N VAL A 54 5.26 11.75 3.54
CA VAL A 54 4.41 12.65 4.33
C VAL A 54 5.18 13.19 5.54
N SER A 55 5.88 12.30 6.26
CA SER A 55 6.80 12.65 7.35
C SER A 55 7.82 11.53 7.57
N SER A 56 8.75 11.70 8.52
CA SER A 56 9.70 10.64 8.86
C SER A 56 8.95 9.36 9.29
N GLY A 57 9.18 8.25 8.60
CA GLY A 57 8.51 6.98 8.88
C GLY A 57 7.06 6.91 8.36
N HIS A 58 6.62 7.85 7.53
CA HIS A 58 5.25 7.91 7.03
C HIS A 58 5.24 8.30 5.54
N TRP A 59 4.61 7.46 4.73
CA TRP A 59 4.55 7.62 3.28
C TRP A 59 3.11 7.58 2.78
N ARG A 60 2.91 8.14 1.60
CA ARG A 60 1.70 7.92 0.80
C ARG A 60 2.07 7.11 -0.42
N GLY A 61 1.18 6.20 -0.81
CA GLY A 61 1.38 5.31 -1.94
C GLY A 61 0.07 4.93 -2.61
N VAL A 62 0.18 4.13 -3.65
CA VAL A 62 -0.96 3.62 -4.43
C VAL A 62 -1.01 2.11 -4.30
N VAL A 63 -2.18 1.55 -4.04
CA VAL A 63 -2.40 0.10 -4.00
C VAL A 63 -2.14 -0.48 -5.39
N TYR A 64 -1.08 -1.26 -5.51
CA TYR A 64 -0.65 -1.88 -6.76
C TYR A 64 -1.24 -3.29 -6.93
N ALA A 65 -1.31 -4.07 -5.85
CA ALA A 65 -1.92 -5.38 -5.85
C ALA A 65 -2.54 -5.70 -4.49
N ILE A 66 -3.57 -6.56 -4.52
CA ILE A 66 -4.23 -7.11 -3.35
C ILE A 66 -4.26 -8.63 -3.51
N SER A 67 -3.80 -9.37 -2.50
CA SER A 67 -3.85 -10.84 -2.53
C SER A 67 -4.31 -11.44 -1.20
N ARG A 68 -4.86 -12.65 -1.28
CA ARG A 68 -5.22 -13.48 -0.12
C ARG A 68 -4.76 -14.91 -0.39
N GLY A 69 -3.67 -15.31 0.25
CA GLY A 69 -2.98 -16.57 -0.05
C GLY A 69 -2.49 -16.62 -1.51
N GLN A 70 -3.14 -17.42 -2.36
CA GLN A 70 -2.82 -17.50 -3.80
C GLN A 70 -3.83 -16.76 -4.70
N GLU A 71 -4.88 -16.19 -4.12
CA GLU A 71 -5.91 -15.48 -4.87
C GLU A 71 -5.54 -14.01 -5.02
N VAL A 72 -5.64 -13.49 -6.25
CA VAL A 72 -5.48 -12.06 -6.55
C VAL A 72 -6.85 -11.40 -6.57
N LEU A 73 -7.00 -10.32 -5.82
CA LEU A 73 -8.25 -9.61 -5.63
C LEU A 73 -8.20 -8.23 -6.29
N VAL A 74 -9.36 -7.72 -6.69
CA VAL A 74 -9.50 -6.32 -7.16
C VAL A 74 -9.83 -5.39 -6.00
N THR A 75 -10.46 -5.92 -4.95
CA THR A 75 -10.84 -5.17 -3.74
C THR A 75 -10.79 -6.07 -2.52
N ALA A 76 -10.39 -5.52 -1.37
CA ALA A 76 -10.50 -6.15 -0.07
C ALA A 76 -10.59 -5.06 1.01
N GLU A 77 -11.40 -5.30 2.04
CA GLU A 77 -11.48 -4.44 3.23
C GLU A 77 -11.79 -2.95 2.93
N GLY A 78 -12.50 -2.70 1.83
CA GLY A 78 -12.87 -1.35 1.40
C GLY A 78 -11.79 -0.61 0.62
N LEU A 79 -10.66 -1.27 0.32
CA LEU A 79 -9.63 -0.80 -0.59
C LEU A 79 -9.79 -1.45 -1.96
N GLU A 80 -9.41 -0.73 -3.00
CA GLU A 80 -9.29 -1.21 -4.37
C GLU A 80 -7.90 -0.93 -4.94
N ILE A 81 -7.55 -1.62 -6.02
CA ILE A 81 -6.36 -1.27 -6.80
C ILE A 81 -6.49 0.19 -7.26
N ASP A 82 -5.36 0.90 -7.30
CA ASP A 82 -5.23 2.33 -7.58
C ASP A 82 -5.70 3.29 -6.47
N ASP A 83 -6.22 2.78 -5.34
CA ASP A 83 -6.49 3.63 -4.18
C ASP A 83 -5.21 4.24 -3.60
N VAL A 84 -5.34 5.49 -3.15
CA VAL A 84 -4.26 6.21 -2.48
C VAL A 84 -4.37 5.99 -0.97
N VAL A 85 -3.30 5.44 -0.38
CA VAL A 85 -3.24 5.08 1.03
C VAL A 85 -2.01 5.69 1.70
N GLU A 86 -2.13 5.88 3.01
CA GLU A 86 -1.02 6.27 3.89
C GLU A 86 -0.49 5.02 4.60
N VAL A 87 0.84 4.92 4.70
CA VAL A 87 1.54 3.75 5.25
C VAL A 87 2.59 4.22 6.25
N MET A 88 2.52 3.68 7.45
CA MET A 88 3.47 3.92 8.53
C MET A 88 4.58 2.87 8.50
N ARG A 89 5.77 3.24 8.99
CA ARG A 89 6.95 2.36 8.99
C ARG A 89 6.68 1.05 9.72
N GLU A 90 5.97 1.12 10.83
CA GLU A 90 5.58 -0.02 11.65
C GLU A 90 4.63 -0.98 10.94
N GLU A 91 3.92 -0.57 9.88
CA GLU A 91 2.97 -1.43 9.15
C GLU A 91 3.65 -2.22 8.02
N ILE A 92 4.89 -1.85 7.68
CA ILE A 92 5.61 -2.42 6.54
C ILE A 92 6.26 -3.74 6.96
N ALA A 93 5.81 -4.83 6.34
CA ALA A 93 6.36 -6.16 6.54
C ALA A 93 7.54 -6.46 5.60
N ALA A 94 7.49 -5.95 4.37
CA ALA A 94 8.55 -6.13 3.38
C ALA A 94 8.72 -4.91 2.47
N VAL A 95 9.91 -4.75 1.91
CA VAL A 95 10.25 -3.70 0.95
C VAL A 95 10.94 -4.34 -0.24
N ILE A 96 10.42 -4.09 -1.44
CA ILE A 96 11.05 -4.40 -2.72
C ILE A 96 11.54 -3.08 -3.32
N PRO A 97 12.86 -2.80 -3.28
CA PRO A 97 13.40 -1.56 -3.78
C PRO A 97 13.07 -1.34 -5.26
N CYS A 98 12.80 -0.10 -5.66
CA CYS A 98 12.80 0.21 -7.08
C CYS A 98 14.23 0.15 -7.63
N SER A 99 14.55 -0.94 -8.32
CA SER A 99 15.77 -1.01 -9.13
C SER A 99 15.62 0.01 -10.26
N HIS A 100 16.34 1.13 -10.20
CA HIS A 100 16.65 1.87 -11.42
C HIS A 100 17.70 1.02 -12.17
N PRO A 101 17.40 0.43 -13.33
CA PRO A 101 18.47 0.00 -14.21
C PRO A 101 19.20 1.28 -14.65
N HIS A 102 20.45 1.43 -14.19
CA HIS A 102 21.37 2.43 -14.72
C HIS A 102 21.74 2.11 -16.17
#